data_AF-A0A173TU61-F1
#
_entry.id   AF-A0A173TU61-F1
#
_cell.length_a   1.000
_cell.length_b   1.000
_cell.length_c   1.000
_cell.angle_alpha   90.00
_cell.angle_beta   90.00
_cell.angle_gamma   90.00
#
_symmetry.space_group_name_H-M   'P 1'
#
loop_
_entity.id
_entity.type
_entity.pdbx_description
1 polymer ?
#
loop_
_entity_poly.entity_id
_entity_poly.type
_entity_poly.pdbx_seq_one_letter_code
_entity_poly.pdbx_strand_id
1 'polypeptide(L)'
;MKFLRQFMIILLLSFLGEVLKMFIPLPIPASVYGLVLMLLCLVTGILKTSQVKEAAFFLIEIMPVMFIPAAAGLIDSWKVLQPLLLPILVITVVITIFVMVVTGKIAQMIAQKRGIKNE
;
A
#
# COMPACT_ATOMS: atom_id res chain seq x y z
N MET A 1 -8.43 -6.03 25.63
CA MET A 1 -7.03 -6.49 25.53
C MET A 1 -6.66 -7.12 24.19
N LYS A 2 -7.51 -7.95 23.56
CA LYS A 2 -7.19 -8.56 22.25
C LYS A 2 -6.80 -7.52 21.20
N PHE A 3 -7.64 -6.50 21.00
CA PHE A 3 -7.42 -5.43 20.04
C PHE A 3 -6.07 -4.70 20.22
N LEU A 4 -5.74 -4.31 21.46
CA LEU A 4 -4.46 -3.68 21.79
C LEU A 4 -3.27 -4.57 21.43
N ARG A 5 -3.37 -5.89 21.69
CA ARG A 5 -2.32 -6.84 21.29
C ARG A 5 -2.17 -6.92 19.77
N GLN A 6 -3.27 -6.97 19.02
CA GLN A 6 -3.24 -6.99 17.56
C GLN A 6 -2.57 -5.73 17.01
N PHE A 7 -2.94 -4.57 17.55
CA PHE A 7 -2.36 -3.28 17.20
C PHE A 7 -0.86 -3.22 17.52
N MET A 8 -0.44 -3.69 18.69
CA MET A 8 0.98 -3.75 19.07
C MET A 8 1.79 -4.66 18.16
N ILE A 9 1.23 -5.78 17.67
CA ILE A 9 1.90 -6.64 16.70
C ILE A 9 2.14 -5.89 15.38
N ILE A 10 1.13 -5.17 14.89
CA ILE A 10 1.25 -4.35 13.67
C ILE A 10 2.33 -3.28 13.86
N LEU A 11 2.31 -2.54 14.98
CA LEU A 11 3.31 -1.51 15.28
C LEU A 11 4.73 -2.09 15.40
N LEU A 12 4.89 -3.24 16.04
CA LEU A 12 6.19 -3.90 16.20
C LEU A 12 6.76 -4.28 14.84
N LEU A 13 5.96 -4.87 13.95
CA LEU A 13 6.39 -5.22 12.60
C LEU A 13 6.72 -3.97 11.76
N SER A 14 5.94 -2.90 11.89
CA SER A 14 6.25 -1.61 11.26
C SER A 14 7.57 -1.03 11.76
N PHE A 15 7.83 -1.08 13.07
CA PHE A 15 9.07 -0.63 13.68
C PHE A 15 10.27 -1.46 13.22
N LEU A 16 10.14 -2.79 13.18
CA LEU A 16 11.18 -3.66 12.62
C LEU A 16 11.46 -3.36 11.15
N GLY A 17 10.46 -2.92 10.38
CA GLY A 17 10.66 -2.45 9.00
C GLY A 17 11.56 -1.21 8.92
N GLU A 18 11.42 -0.25 9.85
CA GLU A 18 12.28 0.93 9.94
C GLU A 18 13.71 0.54 10.33
N VAL A 19 13.84 -0.33 11.34
CA VAL A 19 15.15 -0.87 11.76
C VAL A 19 15.83 -1.60 10.60
N LEU A 20 15.09 -2.42 9.85
CA LEU A 20 15.64 -3.16 8.72
C LEU A 20 16.08 -2.23 7.58
N LYS A 21 15.32 -1.16 7.31
CA LYS A 21 15.72 -0.14 6.33
C LYS A 21 17.03 0.56 6.70
N MET A 22 17.31 0.73 8.00
CA MET A 22 18.58 1.29 8.46
C MET A 22 19.77 0.41 8.09
N PHE A 23 19.61 -0.91 8.10
CA PHE A 23 20.67 -1.86 7.72
C PHE A 23 20.75 -2.10 6.21
N ILE A 24 19.60 -2.17 5.54
CA ILE A 24 19.50 -2.42 4.10
C ILE A 24 18.73 -1.24 3.48
N PRO A 25 19.40 -0.13 3.12
CA PRO A 25 18.74 1.06 2.58
C PRO A 25 18.44 0.87 1.09
N LEU A 26 17.34 0.19 0.76
CA LEU A 26 16.80 0.19 -0.60
C LEU A 26 16.00 1.48 -0.84
N PRO A 27 15.83 1.93 -2.10
CA PRO A 27 15.04 3.10 -2.46
C PRO A 27 13.53 2.83 -2.37
N ILE A 28 13.07 2.25 -1.27
CA ILE A 28 11.67 1.97 -0.97
C ILE A 28 11.31 2.48 0.44
N PRO A 29 10.04 2.82 0.69
CA PRO A 29 9.59 3.21 2.03
C PRO A 29 9.76 2.08 3.06
N ALA A 30 10.01 2.44 4.32
CA ALA A 30 10.13 1.48 5.42
C ALA A 30 8.85 0.64 5.62
N SER A 31 7.69 1.21 5.31
CA SER A 31 6.40 0.51 5.34
C SER A 31 6.39 -0.74 4.44
N VAL A 32 7.13 -0.74 3.32
CA VAL A 32 7.24 -1.90 2.43
C VAL A 32 7.99 -3.04 3.12
N TYR A 33 9.06 -2.75 3.87
CA TYR A 33 9.76 -3.75 4.67
C TYR A 33 8.84 -4.35 5.74
N GLY A 34 8.08 -3.51 6.45
CA GLY A 34 7.09 -3.96 7.43
C GLY A 34 6.04 -4.90 6.83
N LEU A 35 5.55 -4.60 5.61
CA LEU A 35 4.63 -5.47 4.87
C LEU A 35 5.25 -6.82 4.50
N VAL A 36 6.49 -6.81 4.01
CA VAL A 36 7.23 -8.04 3.67
C VAL A 36 7.45 -8.89 4.93
N LEU A 37 7.87 -8.29 6.04
CA LEU A 37 8.03 -8.99 7.33
C LEU A 37 6.72 -9.61 7.80
N MET A 38 5.62 -8.86 7.74
CA MET A 38 4.30 -9.36 8.10
C MET A 38 3.86 -10.53 7.22
N LEU A 39 4.09 -10.44 5.91
CA LEU A 39 3.83 -11.52 4.96
C LEU A 39 4.65 -12.77 5.29
N LEU A 40 5.94 -12.62 5.60
CA LEU A 40 6.80 -13.73 6.00
C LEU A 40 6.30 -14.39 7.29
N CYS A 41 5.91 -13.61 8.30
CA CYS A 41 5.32 -14.14 9.54
C CYS A 41 4.00 -14.89 9.30
N LEU A 42 3.18 -14.44 8.35
CA LEU A 42 1.92 -15.09 7.97
C LEU A 42 2.17 -16.40 7.21
N VAL A 43 3.09 -16.40 6.24
CA VAL A 43 3.41 -17.57 5.41
C VAL A 43 4.12 -18.66 6.23
N THR A 44 5.00 -18.26 7.15
CA THR A 44 5.68 -19.20 8.07
C THR A 44 4.77 -19.72 9.18
N GLY A 45 3.55 -19.19 9.32
CA GLY A 45 2.59 -19.60 10.34
C GLY A 45 2.91 -19.14 11.76
N ILE A 46 3.99 -18.36 11.96
CA ILE A 46 4.34 -17.72 13.24
C ILE A 46 3.18 -16.83 13.69
N LEU A 47 2.56 -16.14 12.73
CA LEU A 47 1.45 -15.24 12.96
C LEU A 47 0.20 -15.76 12.23
N LYS A 48 -0.90 -15.93 12.96
CA LYS A 48 -2.20 -16.26 12.37
C LYS A 48 -2.94 -14.98 12.01
N THR A 49 -3.66 -14.99 10.90
CA THR A 49 -4.47 -13.84 10.46
C THR A 49 -5.41 -13.32 11.56
N SER A 50 -5.98 -14.21 12.37
CA SER A 50 -6.84 -13.87 13.52
C SER A 50 -6.15 -13.04 14.61
N GLN A 51 -4.81 -12.97 14.63
CA GLN A 51 -4.05 -12.18 15.61
C GLN A 51 -3.84 -10.72 15.20
N VAL A 52 -4.16 -10.35 13.97
CA VAL A 52 -3.99 -8.98 13.46
C VAL A 52 -5.24 -8.43 12.75
N LYS A 53 -6.17 -9.31 12.37
CA LYS A 53 -7.33 -8.99 11.52
C LYS A 53 -8.15 -7.82 12.03
N GLU A 54 -8.64 -7.86 13.27
CA GLU A 54 -9.57 -6.85 13.80
C GLU A 54 -8.92 -5.46 13.85
N ALA A 55 -7.69 -5.37 14.35
CA ALA A 55 -6.97 -4.10 14.38
C ALA A 55 -6.61 -3.60 12.98
N ALA A 56 -6.20 -4.48 12.07
CA ALA A 56 -5.91 -4.11 10.69
C ALA A 56 -7.14 -3.54 9.98
N PHE A 57 -8.30 -4.19 10.09
CA PHE A 57 -9.55 -3.70 9.49
C PHE A 57 -9.96 -2.34 10.06
N PHE A 58 -9.87 -2.16 11.39
CA PHE A 58 -10.13 -0.86 12.01
C PHE A 58 -9.19 0.24 11.49
N LEU A 59 -7.88 -0.05 11.40
CA LEU A 59 -6.91 0.92 10.88
C LEU A 59 -7.18 1.30 9.42
N ILE A 60 -7.61 0.33 8.60
CA ILE A 60 -8.01 0.58 7.21
C ILE A 60 -9.28 1.45 7.17
N GLU A 61 -10.24 1.19 8.06
CA GLU A 61 -11.49 1.93 8.14
C GLU A 61 -11.28 3.40 8.52
N ILE A 62 -10.37 3.70 9.45
CA ILE A 62 -10.03 5.07 9.84
C ILE A 62 -8.96 5.73 8.95
N MET A 63 -8.39 5.02 7.98
CA MET A 63 -7.36 5.53 7.07
C MET A 63 -7.78 6.83 6.36
N PRO A 64 -9.02 6.99 5.85
CA PRO A 64 -9.49 8.26 5.27
C PRO A 64 -9.38 9.45 6.23
N VAL A 65 -9.70 9.24 7.52
CA VAL A 65 -9.61 10.29 8.56
C VAL A 65 -8.16 10.70 8.79
N MET A 66 -7.23 9.73 8.74
CA MET A 66 -5.79 9.99 8.86
C MET A 66 -5.22 10.82 7.69
N PHE A 67 -5.91 10.93 6.56
CA PHE A 67 -5.51 11.80 5.44
C PHE A 67 -5.95 13.26 5.60
N ILE A 68 -6.85 13.58 6.53
CA ILE A 68 -7.34 14.96 6.73
C ILE A 68 -6.18 15.93 7.03
N PRO A 69 -5.21 15.63 7.92
CA PRO A 69 -4.08 16.53 8.17
C PRO A 69 -3.19 16.73 6.94
N ALA A 70 -2.97 15.67 6.15
CA ALA A 70 -2.22 15.77 4.91
C ALA A 70 -2.94 16.66 3.88
N ALA A 71 -4.27 16.56 3.78
CA ALA A 71 -5.10 17.42 2.95
C ALA A 71 -5.11 18.88 3.45
N ALA A 72 -5.12 19.11 4.76
CA ALA A 72 -5.01 20.44 5.33
C ALA A 72 -3.66 21.10 4.97
N GLY A 73 -2.54 20.37 5.04
CA GLY A 73 -1.23 20.88 4.64
C GLY A 73 -1.11 21.21 3.14
N LEU A 74 -1.91 20.58 2.28
CA LEU A 74 -2.00 20.94 0.86
C LEU A 74 -2.59 22.34 0.64
N ILE A 75 -3.45 22.82 1.55
CA ILE A 75 -4.04 24.17 1.48
C ILE A 75 -2.94 25.24 1.60
N ASP A 76 -1.94 25.02 2.45
CA ASP A 76 -0.80 25.94 2.58
C ASP A 76 0.02 26.06 1.28
N SER A 77 0.02 25.00 0.47
CA SER A 77 0.71 24.94 -0.83
C SER A 77 -0.20 25.23 -2.03
N TRP A 78 -1.43 25.71 -1.80
CA TRP A 78 -2.46 25.84 -2.84
C TRP A 78 -2.02 26.68 -4.04
N LYS A 79 -1.28 27.79 -3.81
CA LYS A 79 -0.79 28.69 -4.87
C LYS A 79 0.16 28.00 -5.85
N VAL A 80 0.95 27.02 -5.38
CA VAL A 80 1.85 26.23 -6.22
C VAL A 80 1.08 25.13 -6.95
N LEU A 81 0.05 24.57 -6.31
CA LEU A 81 -0.72 23.46 -6.83
C LEU A 81 -1.73 23.87 -7.90
N GLN A 82 -2.36 25.05 -7.77
CA GLN A 82 -3.39 25.55 -8.68
C GLN A 82 -3.04 25.44 -10.18
N PRO A 83 -1.86 25.90 -10.66
CA PRO A 83 -1.50 25.78 -12.07
C PRO A 83 -1.24 24.32 -12.51
N LEU A 84 -0.96 23.42 -11.57
CA LEU A 84 -0.65 22.02 -11.84
C LEU A 84 -1.90 21.12 -11.86
N LEU A 85 -3.07 21.61 -11.42
CA LEU A 85 -4.29 20.80 -11.33
C LEU A 85 -4.68 20.15 -12.66
N LEU A 86 -4.67 20.93 -13.74
CA LEU A 86 -5.04 20.41 -15.07
C LEU A 86 -3.99 19.43 -15.61
N PRO A 87 -2.68 19.72 -15.58
CA PRO A 87 -1.64 18.73 -15.90
C PRO A 87 -1.74 17.45 -15.07
N ILE A 88 -1.95 17.55 -13.74
CA ILE A 88 -2.06 16.39 -12.84
C ILE A 88 -3.29 15.54 -13.19
N LEU A 89 -4.43 16.17 -13.46
CA LEU A 89 -5.65 15.44 -13.81
C LEU A 89 -5.47 14.68 -15.13
N VAL A 90 -4.93 15.35 -16.15
CA VAL A 90 -4.71 14.74 -17.46
C VAL A 90 -3.70 13.59 -17.37
N ILE A 91 -2.54 13.80 -16.73
CA ILE A 91 -1.52 12.75 -16.61
C ILE A 91 -2.04 11.57 -15.80
N THR A 92 -2.83 11.81 -14.75
CA THR A 92 -3.42 10.74 -13.91
C THR A 92 -4.36 9.87 -14.75
N VAL A 93 -5.31 10.48 -15.47
CA VAL A 93 -6.25 9.71 -16.30
C VAL A 93 -5.52 8.93 -17.38
N VAL A 94 -4.59 9.59 -18.08
CA VAL A 94 -3.82 8.96 -19.18
C VAL A 94 -2.97 7.80 -18.66
N ILE A 95 -2.22 7.99 -17.57
CA ILE A 95 -1.34 6.93 -17.04
C ILE A 95 -2.16 5.78 -16.45
N THR A 96 -3.29 6.04 -15.78
CA THR A 96 -4.17 5.00 -15.26
C THR A 96 -4.71 4.11 -16.39
N ILE A 97 -5.24 4.72 -17.46
CA ILE A 97 -5.74 3.97 -18.62
C ILE A 97 -4.59 3.21 -19.29
N PHE A 98 -3.45 3.88 -19.49
CA PHE A 98 -2.29 3.28 -20.14
C PHE A 98 -1.77 2.05 -19.38
N VAL A 99 -1.56 2.17 -18.06
CA VAL A 99 -1.11 1.05 -17.21
C VAL A 99 -2.13 -0.09 -17.25
N MET A 100 -3.43 0.22 -17.14
CA MET A 100 -4.48 -0.79 -17.20
C MET A 100 -4.50 -1.56 -18.53
N VAL A 101 -4.35 -0.86 -19.65
CA VAL A 101 -4.31 -1.48 -20.99
C VAL A 101 -3.06 -2.33 -21.17
N VAL A 102 -1.88 -1.82 -20.80
CA VAL A 102 -0.61 -2.53 -20.97
C VAL A 102 -0.56 -3.77 -20.08
N THR A 103 -0.86 -3.64 -18.79
CA THR A 103 -0.91 -4.77 -17.86
C THR A 103 -1.98 -5.78 -18.27
N GLY A 104 -3.16 -5.33 -18.70
CA GLY A 104 -4.22 -6.19 -19.20
C GLY A 104 -3.81 -6.99 -20.43
N LYS A 105 -3.20 -6.34 -21.43
CA LYS A 105 -2.68 -7.02 -22.63
C LYS A 105 -1.60 -8.05 -22.30
N ILE A 106 -0.64 -7.69 -21.45
CA ILE A 106 0.43 -8.61 -21.03
C ILE A 106 -0.17 -9.82 -20.30
N ALA A 107 -1.10 -9.60 -19.37
CA ALA A 107 -1.77 -10.67 -18.66
C ALA A 107 -2.55 -11.61 -19.62
N GLN A 108 -3.29 -11.04 -20.59
CA GLN A 108 -4.00 -11.80 -21.62
C GLN A 108 -3.05 -12.61 -22.51
N MET A 109 -1.92 -12.02 -22.93
CA MET A 109 -0.91 -12.74 -23.72
C MET A 109 -0.33 -13.94 -22.96
N ILE A 110 -0.06 -13.78 -21.67
CA ILE A 110 0.45 -14.87 -20.82
C ILE A 110 -0.63 -15.94 -20.64
N ALA A 111 -1.89 -15.56 -20.40
CA ALA A 111 -3.01 -16.48 -20.25
C ALA A 111 -3.26 -17.31 -21.52
N GLN A 112 -3.27 -16.67 -22.70
CA GLN A 112 -3.41 -17.33 -23.99
C GLN A 112 -2.26 -18.29 -24.28
N LYS A 113 -1.01 -17.90 -24.00
CA LYS A 113 0.17 -18.79 -24.15
C LYS A 113 0.13 -20.00 -23.24
N ARG A 114 -0.54 -19.91 -22.09
CA ARG A 114 -0.72 -21.02 -21.14
C ARG A 114 -1.97 -21.86 -21.42
N GLY A 115 -2.71 -21.58 -22.50
CA GLY A 115 -3.92 -22.32 -22.87
C GLY A 115 -5.11 -22.10 -21.93
N ILE A 116 -5.08 -21.04 -21.11
CA ILE A 116 -6.21 -20.65 -20.27
C ILE A 116 -7.24 -20.01 -21.20
N LYS A 117 -8.24 -20.80 -21.59
CA LYS A 117 -9.33 -20.37 -22.47
C LYS A 117 -10.20 -19.39 -21.69
N ASN A 118 -10.36 -18.18 -22.22
CA ASN A 118 -11.34 -17.23 -21.69
C ASN A 118 -12.72 -17.84 -21.96
N GLU A 119 -13.42 -18.26 -20.91
CA GLU A 119 -14.88 -18.43 -20.93
C GLU A 119 -15.55 -17.06 -21.00
#